data_AF-A0A182SW17-F1
#
_entry.id   AF-A0A182SW17-F1
#
_cell.length_a   1.000
_cell.length_b   1.000
_cell.length_c   1.000
_cell.angle_alpha   90.00
_cell.angle_beta   90.00
_cell.angle_gamma   90.00
#
_symmetry.space_group_name_H-M   'P 1'
#
loop_
_entity.id
_entity.type
_entity.pdbx_description
1 polymer ?
#
loop_
_entity_poly.entity_id
_entity_poly.type
_entity_poly.pdbx_seq_one_letter_code
_entity_poly.pdbx_strand_id
1 'polypeptide(L)'
;MRNSWNLIQNNEYLLSRLYEEKEIFPQVIGTCGELFITELLDTVEFDERRYHFTNHIDLSKWRYHLKVAVLILDYLEDMAQNRFQMCSVLLAGFGISDSRMKYHDLRYISTETSIDRQLSDGRWCSDDADCSYHDCRSRCNTTSRQCTTGLLNNNLQIVCAKIFRGTATEPGILVTEKSPKRLLRILDRCAQPVSRSDVDTARPWGASKMVKKQLYNELTGIYEQLASSLYS
;
A
#
# COMPACT_ATOMS: atom_id res chain seq x y z
N MET A 1 16.75 -3.79 -34.91
CA MET A 1 15.68 -3.60 -33.89
C MET A 1 15.06 -4.97 -33.54
N ARG A 2 15.74 -5.79 -32.74
CA ARG A 2 15.27 -7.17 -32.39
C ARG A 2 15.16 -7.46 -30.88
N ASN A 3 15.48 -6.51 -29.99
CA ASN A 3 15.64 -6.81 -28.55
C ASN A 3 14.67 -6.08 -27.59
N SER A 4 13.62 -5.41 -28.08
CA SER A 4 12.68 -4.67 -27.20
C SER A 4 11.39 -5.43 -26.86
N TRP A 5 11.20 -6.63 -27.40
CA TRP A 5 9.98 -7.40 -27.18
C TRP A 5 9.82 -7.85 -25.72
N ASN A 6 10.92 -8.22 -25.07
CA ASN A 6 10.91 -8.65 -23.66
C ASN A 6 10.54 -7.50 -22.72
N LEU A 7 10.91 -6.26 -23.05
CA LEU A 7 10.50 -5.08 -22.28
C LEU A 7 8.98 -4.86 -22.34
N ILE A 8 8.37 -5.05 -23.51
CA ILE A 8 6.91 -4.92 -23.67
C ILE A 8 6.16 -6.04 -22.94
N GLN A 9 6.80 -7.18 -22.66
CA GLN A 9 6.20 -8.23 -21.83
C GLN A 9 6.40 -8.00 -20.33
N ASN A 10 7.28 -7.08 -19.94
CA ASN A 10 7.51 -6.73 -18.55
C ASN A 10 6.44 -5.73 -18.08
N ASN A 11 5.63 -6.14 -17.11
CA ASN A 11 4.54 -5.33 -16.55
C ASN A 11 5.03 -4.00 -15.96
N GLU A 12 6.19 -4.01 -15.29
CA GLU A 12 6.75 -2.82 -14.64
C GLU A 12 7.14 -1.78 -15.69
N TYR A 13 7.87 -2.20 -16.71
CA TYR A 13 8.24 -1.35 -17.85
C TYR A 13 7.00 -0.77 -18.54
N LEU A 14 6.00 -1.61 -18.82
CA LEU A 14 4.76 -1.19 -19.46
C LEU A 14 4.00 -0.14 -18.63
N LEU A 15 3.81 -0.40 -17.33
CA LEU A 15 3.08 0.51 -16.45
C LEU A 15 3.81 1.85 -16.33
N SER A 16 5.13 1.82 -16.11
CA SER A 16 5.94 3.04 -16.04
C SER A 16 5.90 3.86 -17.33
N ARG A 17 5.87 3.22 -18.51
CA ARG A 17 5.78 3.92 -19.80
C ARG A 17 4.38 4.41 -20.14
N LEU A 18 3.34 3.62 -19.88
CA LEU A 18 1.96 3.98 -20.24
C LEU A 18 1.40 5.07 -19.33
N TYR A 19 1.88 5.18 -18.09
CA TYR A 19 1.40 6.13 -17.09
C TYR A 19 2.45 7.20 -16.73
N GLU A 20 3.43 7.41 -17.62
CA GLU A 20 4.51 8.38 -17.45
C GLU A 20 3.96 9.80 -17.18
N GLU A 21 2.96 10.24 -17.96
CA GLU A 21 2.31 11.56 -17.81
C GLU A 21 1.53 11.72 -16.50
N LYS A 22 1.09 10.63 -15.87
CA LYS A 22 0.38 10.70 -14.59
C LYS A 22 1.33 10.77 -13.39
N GLU A 23 2.60 10.42 -13.62
CA GLU A 23 3.68 10.34 -12.62
C GLU A 23 3.30 9.49 -11.39
N ILE A 24 2.50 8.44 -11.59
CA ILE A 24 2.09 7.49 -10.54
C ILE A 24 3.17 6.43 -10.34
N PHE A 25 3.91 6.10 -11.39
CA PHE A 25 4.98 5.11 -11.36
C PHE A 25 6.33 5.74 -11.69
N PRO A 26 7.45 5.10 -11.31
CA PRO A 26 8.78 5.59 -11.64
C PRO A 26 8.97 5.71 -13.16
N GLN A 27 9.41 6.87 -13.63
CA GLN A 27 9.65 7.14 -15.03
C GLN A 27 10.85 6.35 -15.55
N VAL A 28 10.75 5.79 -16.76
CA VAL A 28 11.86 5.06 -17.38
C VAL A 28 12.83 6.03 -18.05
N ILE A 29 14.04 6.14 -17.51
CA ILE A 29 15.10 7.03 -18.03
C ILE A 29 15.77 6.43 -19.27
N GLY A 30 15.94 5.11 -19.29
CA GLY A 30 16.69 4.45 -20.36
C GLY A 30 16.43 2.96 -20.45
N THR A 31 16.83 2.38 -21.59
CA THR A 31 16.74 0.95 -21.87
C THR A 31 18.04 0.46 -22.47
N CYS A 32 18.43 -0.78 -22.12
CA CYS A 32 19.60 -1.46 -22.66
C CYS A 32 19.25 -2.93 -22.89
N GLY A 33 18.90 -3.26 -24.14
CA GLY A 33 18.41 -4.59 -24.48
C GLY A 33 17.11 -4.90 -23.74
N GLU A 34 17.17 -5.87 -22.82
CA GLU A 34 16.04 -6.32 -22.00
C GLU A 34 15.97 -5.65 -20.63
N LEU A 35 16.95 -4.80 -20.32
CA LEU A 35 17.01 -4.05 -19.08
C LEU A 35 16.44 -2.65 -19.28
N PHE A 36 15.81 -2.12 -18.25
CA PHE A 36 15.41 -0.73 -18.18
C PHE A 36 15.80 -0.16 -16.83
N ILE A 37 16.00 1.15 -16.80
CA ILE A 37 16.30 1.89 -15.58
C ILE A 37 15.24 2.96 -15.38
N THR A 38 14.87 3.19 -14.13
CA THR A 38 13.91 4.22 -13.75
C THR A 38 14.60 5.40 -13.08
N GLU A 39 13.85 6.47 -12.86
CA GLU A 39 14.24 7.53 -11.94
C GLU A 39 14.63 6.99 -10.57
N LEU A 40 15.55 7.71 -9.92
CA LEU A 40 15.95 7.43 -8.55
C LEU A 40 14.86 7.95 -7.62
N LEU A 41 14.39 7.09 -6.72
CA LEU A 41 13.51 7.51 -5.63
C LEU A 41 14.30 7.59 -4.34
N ASP A 42 14.07 8.64 -3.55
CA ASP A 42 14.49 8.70 -2.16
C ASP A 42 13.61 7.73 -1.36
N THR A 43 14.07 6.48 -1.24
CA THR A 43 13.32 5.41 -0.58
C THR A 43 13.04 5.77 0.87
N VAL A 44 11.85 5.42 1.35
CA VAL A 44 11.51 5.62 2.76
C VAL A 44 12.42 4.74 3.61
N GLU A 45 13.33 5.37 4.34
CA GLU A 45 14.23 4.66 5.24
C GLU A 45 13.45 4.09 6.43
N PHE A 46 13.68 2.81 6.70
CA PHE A 46 13.22 2.14 7.90
C PHE A 46 14.40 1.47 8.60
N ASP A 47 14.73 1.95 9.80
CA ASP A 47 15.80 1.37 10.62
C ASP A 47 15.27 0.10 11.30
N GLU A 48 15.29 -1.03 10.57
CA GLU A 48 14.87 -2.34 11.07
C GLU A 48 15.67 -2.79 12.31
N ARG A 49 16.92 -2.34 12.45
CA ARG A 49 17.87 -2.88 13.44
C ARG A 49 17.67 -2.38 14.86
N ARG A 50 16.87 -1.32 15.09
CA ARG A 50 16.70 -0.71 16.42
C ARG A 50 15.42 -1.09 17.17
N TYR A 51 14.48 -1.77 16.53
CA TYR A 51 13.18 -2.06 17.15
C TYR A 51 13.09 -3.38 17.91
N HIS A 52 14.18 -4.13 18.02
CA HIS A 52 14.12 -5.43 18.70
C HIS A 52 13.91 -5.36 20.22
N PHE A 53 14.05 -4.22 20.91
CA PHE A 53 13.87 -4.19 22.38
C PHE A 53 13.28 -2.92 23.01
N THR A 54 12.99 -1.84 22.26
CA THR A 54 12.33 -0.64 22.83
C THR A 54 11.33 0.00 21.84
N ASN A 55 10.18 0.46 22.36
CA ASN A 55 9.18 1.23 21.61
C ASN A 55 9.55 2.72 21.45
N HIS A 56 10.79 3.09 21.81
CA HIS A 56 11.24 4.47 21.80
C HIS A 56 11.54 4.94 20.38
N ILE A 57 10.93 6.06 20.00
CA ILE A 57 11.16 6.72 18.72
C ILE A 57 11.52 8.19 18.97
N ASP A 58 12.53 8.70 18.25
CA ASP A 58 12.87 10.12 18.30
C ASP A 58 11.74 10.96 17.71
N LEU A 59 11.54 12.17 18.22
CA LEU A 59 10.46 13.04 17.77
C LEU A 59 10.59 13.42 16.28
N SER A 60 11.82 13.61 15.79
CA SER A 60 12.10 13.88 14.37
C SER A 60 11.70 12.70 13.48
N LYS A 61 12.05 11.47 13.87
CA LYS A 61 11.67 10.24 13.16
C LYS A 61 10.16 10.04 13.18
N TRP A 62 9.51 10.30 14.32
CA TRP A 62 8.05 10.23 14.40
C TRP A 62 7.36 11.23 13.45
N ARG A 63 7.84 12.48 13.39
CA ARG A 63 7.34 13.47 12.41
C ARG A 63 7.53 13.00 10.97
N TYR A 64 8.67 12.37 10.67
CA TYR A 64 8.92 11.80 9.35
C TYR A 64 7.92 10.68 9.01
N HIS A 65 7.66 9.73 9.94
CA HIS A 65 6.65 8.68 9.74
C HIS A 65 5.25 9.24 9.50
N LEU A 66 4.84 10.28 10.24
CA LEU A 66 3.56 10.96 10.02
C LEU A 66 3.48 11.56 8.61
N LYS A 67 4.53 12.28 8.17
CA LYS A 67 4.62 12.85 6.82
C LYS A 67 4.55 11.77 5.74
N VAL A 68 5.31 10.68 5.89
CA VAL A 68 5.30 9.55 4.98
C VAL A 68 3.91 8.91 4.91
N ALA A 69 3.24 8.70 6.04
CA ALA A 69 1.91 8.11 6.07
C ALA A 69 0.87 8.96 5.31
N VAL A 70 0.93 10.28 5.46
CA VAL A 70 0.08 11.21 4.69
C VAL A 70 0.36 11.08 3.18
N LEU A 71 1.63 11.11 2.77
CA LEU A 71 2.02 10.96 1.36
C LEU A 71 1.60 9.60 0.77
N ILE A 72 1.66 8.52 1.56
CA ILE A 72 1.17 7.21 1.13
C ILE A 72 -0.36 7.25 0.94
N LEU A 73 -1.12 7.90 1.83
CA LEU A 73 -2.57 8.03 1.69
C LEU A 73 -2.97 8.79 0.41
N ASP A 74 -2.20 9.81 0.04
CA ASP A 74 -2.38 10.56 -1.20
C ASP A 74 -2.09 9.66 -2.42
N TYR A 75 -0.95 8.96 -2.41
CA TYR A 75 -0.61 7.98 -3.45
C TYR A 75 -1.69 6.90 -3.64
N LEU A 76 -2.28 6.40 -2.54
CA LEU A 76 -3.37 5.43 -2.61
C LEU A 76 -4.64 6.01 -3.26
N GLU A 77 -4.87 7.33 -3.20
CA GLU A 77 -5.97 7.97 -3.93
C GLU A 77 -5.71 7.92 -5.43
N ASP A 78 -4.49 8.28 -5.87
CA ASP A 78 -4.09 8.21 -7.28
C ASP A 78 -4.24 6.78 -7.84
N MET A 79 -3.80 5.79 -7.06
CA MET A 79 -3.97 4.37 -7.41
C MET A 79 -5.45 3.96 -7.53
N ALA A 80 -6.29 4.42 -6.61
CA ALA A 80 -7.73 4.11 -6.62
C ALA A 80 -8.44 4.77 -7.81
N GLN A 81 -8.12 6.03 -8.13
CA GLN A 81 -8.67 6.74 -9.30
C GLN A 81 -8.33 6.03 -10.61
N ASN A 82 -7.17 5.39 -10.69
CA ASN A 82 -6.69 4.66 -11.86
C ASN A 82 -7.01 3.16 -11.82
N ARG A 83 -7.74 2.70 -10.80
CA ARG A 83 -8.18 1.30 -10.63
C ARG A 83 -7.03 0.30 -10.59
N PHE A 84 -5.93 0.71 -9.95
CA PHE A 84 -4.80 -0.17 -9.68
C PHE A 84 -4.93 -0.83 -8.33
N GLN A 85 -4.57 -2.11 -8.28
CA GLN A 85 -4.53 -2.90 -7.07
C GLN A 85 -3.09 -3.29 -6.77
N MET A 86 -2.69 -3.08 -5.52
CA MET A 86 -1.39 -3.43 -4.98
C MET A 86 -1.56 -4.69 -4.14
N CYS A 87 -1.01 -5.82 -4.59
CA CYS A 87 -1.16 -7.10 -3.90
C CYS A 87 0.05 -7.51 -3.09
N SER A 88 1.20 -6.86 -3.26
CA SER A 88 2.34 -7.04 -2.36
C SER A 88 2.93 -5.67 -2.09
N VAL A 89 2.90 -5.24 -0.84
CA VAL A 89 3.49 -3.97 -0.42
C VAL A 89 4.53 -4.17 0.68
N LEU A 90 5.59 -3.38 0.59
CA LEU A 90 6.68 -3.27 1.54
C LEU A 90 7.02 -1.79 1.70
N LEU A 91 7.40 -1.37 2.91
CA LEU A 91 7.72 0.04 3.18
C LEU A 91 8.88 0.54 2.33
N ALA A 92 9.93 -0.27 2.19
CA ALA A 92 11.09 0.02 1.34
C ALA A 92 10.75 0.15 -0.16
N GLY A 93 9.54 -0.28 -0.56
CA GLY A 93 9.01 -0.08 -1.91
C GLY A 93 8.56 1.35 -2.19
N PHE A 94 8.23 2.11 -1.15
CA PHE A 94 7.83 3.51 -1.27
C PHE A 94 9.06 4.41 -1.35
N GLY A 95 9.02 5.37 -2.27
CA GLY A 95 10.05 6.39 -2.38
C GLY A 95 9.50 7.70 -2.90
N ILE A 96 10.23 8.78 -2.62
CA ILE A 96 9.84 10.14 -2.97
C ILE A 96 10.71 10.61 -4.14
N SER A 97 10.10 11.18 -5.16
CA SER A 97 10.78 11.89 -6.24
C SER A 97 9.99 13.16 -6.55
N ASP A 98 10.67 14.31 -6.62
CA ASP A 98 10.07 15.63 -6.83
C ASP A 98 8.86 15.92 -5.91
N SER A 99 9.01 15.57 -4.62
CA SER A 99 7.95 15.70 -3.59
C SER A 99 6.70 14.84 -3.81
N ARG A 100 6.69 13.93 -4.79
CA ARG A 100 5.63 12.95 -5.02
C ARG A 100 6.05 11.58 -4.53
N MET A 101 5.12 10.88 -3.89
CA MET A 101 5.31 9.49 -3.47
C MET A 101 5.05 8.55 -4.65
N LYS A 102 5.96 7.62 -4.89
CA LYS A 102 5.87 6.57 -5.92
C LYS A 102 6.23 5.21 -5.29
N TYR A 103 5.84 4.13 -5.95
CA TYR A 103 6.20 2.76 -5.55
C TYR A 103 7.11 2.14 -6.62
N HIS A 104 8.27 1.60 -6.25
CA HIS A 104 9.23 1.11 -7.24
C HIS A 104 9.04 -0.34 -7.68
N ASP A 105 8.51 -1.22 -6.82
CA ASP A 105 8.31 -2.64 -7.14
C ASP A 105 6.93 -2.85 -7.77
N LEU A 106 6.84 -2.79 -9.09
CA LEU A 106 5.55 -2.86 -9.80
C LEU A 106 5.12 -4.29 -10.14
N ARG A 107 5.89 -5.32 -9.75
CA ARG A 107 5.64 -6.73 -10.08
C ARG A 107 4.26 -7.21 -9.64
N TYR A 108 3.80 -6.72 -8.49
CA TYR A 108 2.53 -7.11 -7.88
C TYR A 108 1.48 -5.99 -7.92
N ILE A 109 1.67 -5.04 -8.85
CA ILE A 109 0.74 -3.95 -9.11
C ILE A 109 0.15 -4.15 -10.51
N SER A 110 -1.17 -4.20 -10.58
CA SER A 110 -1.87 -4.35 -11.85
C SER A 110 -3.29 -3.80 -11.73
N THR A 111 -4.00 -3.72 -12.85
CA THR A 111 -5.43 -3.38 -12.86
C THR A 111 -6.24 -4.37 -12.03
N GLU A 112 -7.31 -3.89 -11.40
CA GLU A 112 -8.26 -4.72 -10.65
C GLU A 112 -8.72 -5.96 -11.44
N THR A 113 -9.01 -5.81 -12.73
CA THR A 113 -9.47 -6.90 -13.59
C THR A 113 -8.41 -7.98 -13.79
N SER A 114 -7.14 -7.61 -13.87
CA SER A 114 -6.04 -8.58 -13.99
C SER A 114 -5.86 -9.35 -12.69
N ILE A 115 -5.89 -8.65 -11.54
CA ILE A 115 -5.82 -9.29 -10.22
C ILE A 115 -7.02 -10.22 -9.98
N ASP A 116 -8.21 -9.82 -10.41
CA ASP A 116 -9.42 -10.64 -10.28
C ASP A 116 -9.28 -11.98 -11.02
N ARG A 117 -8.64 -11.98 -12.20
CA ARG A 117 -8.30 -13.20 -12.95
C ARG A 117 -7.27 -14.06 -12.20
N GLN A 118 -6.27 -13.46 -11.56
CA GLN A 118 -5.29 -14.19 -10.75
C GLN A 118 -5.92 -14.83 -9.51
N LEU A 119 -6.91 -14.16 -8.91
CA LEU A 119 -7.66 -14.66 -7.76
C LEU A 119 -8.66 -15.77 -8.12
N SER A 120 -9.09 -15.83 -9.38
CA SER A 120 -10.09 -16.78 -9.90
C SER A 120 -9.50 -17.73 -10.94
N ASP A 121 -8.26 -18.17 -10.71
CA ASP A 121 -7.52 -19.12 -11.54
C ASP A 121 -8.09 -20.56 -11.55
N GLY A 122 -9.20 -20.79 -10.84
CA GLY A 122 -9.86 -22.09 -10.74
C GLY A 122 -9.19 -23.05 -9.76
N ARG A 123 -8.24 -22.57 -8.94
CA ARG A 123 -7.60 -23.38 -7.89
C ARG A 123 -8.63 -23.92 -6.90
N TRP A 124 -8.32 -25.08 -6.34
CA TRP A 124 -9.12 -25.68 -5.29
C TRP A 124 -8.95 -24.91 -3.97
N CYS A 125 -10.05 -24.71 -3.24
CA CYS A 125 -10.04 -24.06 -1.93
C CYS A 125 -10.92 -24.80 -0.91
N SER A 126 -10.49 -24.77 0.35
CA SER A 126 -11.28 -25.21 1.51
C SER A 126 -12.01 -24.06 2.18
N ASP A 127 -11.30 -22.95 2.37
CA ASP A 127 -11.80 -21.75 3.00
C ASP A 127 -11.34 -20.49 2.26
N ASP A 128 -11.80 -19.32 2.71
CA ASP A 128 -11.47 -18.07 2.04
C ASP A 128 -9.97 -17.69 2.18
N ALA A 129 -9.23 -18.29 3.11
CA ALA A 129 -7.81 -17.99 3.29
C ALA A 129 -6.95 -18.58 2.16
N ASP A 130 -7.39 -19.71 1.59
CA ASP A 130 -6.77 -20.32 0.40
C ASP A 130 -6.89 -19.43 -0.86
N CYS A 131 -7.88 -18.54 -0.88
CA CYS A 131 -8.18 -17.65 -2.00
C CYS A 131 -7.48 -16.30 -1.87
N SER A 132 -6.14 -16.34 -1.95
CA SER A 132 -5.30 -15.15 -1.90
C SER A 132 -4.30 -15.07 -3.06
N TYR A 133 -4.03 -13.85 -3.51
CA TYR A 133 -2.91 -13.53 -4.37
C TYR A 133 -2.07 -12.50 -3.61
N HIS A 134 -1.06 -13.01 -2.90
CA HIS A 134 -0.32 -12.24 -1.89
C HIS A 134 -1.30 -11.60 -0.87
N ASP A 135 -1.29 -10.28 -0.72
CA ASP A 135 -2.14 -9.54 0.22
C ASP A 135 -3.57 -9.30 -0.31
N CYS A 136 -3.83 -9.57 -1.59
CA CYS A 136 -5.17 -9.49 -2.18
C CYS A 136 -5.97 -10.78 -1.90
N ARG A 137 -7.26 -10.64 -1.63
CA ARG A 137 -8.11 -11.77 -1.24
C ARG A 137 -9.43 -11.83 -2.00
N SER A 138 -9.91 -13.05 -2.22
CA SER A 138 -11.24 -13.37 -2.74
C SER A 138 -11.95 -14.41 -1.84
N ARG A 139 -13.12 -14.88 -2.27
CA ARG A 139 -13.94 -15.85 -1.52
C ARG A 139 -13.75 -17.25 -2.09
N CYS A 140 -13.79 -18.25 -1.23
CA CYS A 140 -13.93 -19.63 -1.63
C CYS A 140 -15.41 -19.99 -1.78
N ASN A 141 -15.79 -20.49 -2.96
CA ASN A 141 -17.10 -21.09 -3.12
C ASN A 141 -17.06 -22.52 -2.57
N THR A 142 -17.68 -22.75 -1.41
CA THR A 142 -17.68 -24.05 -0.73
C THR A 142 -18.43 -25.14 -1.50
N THR A 143 -19.33 -24.76 -2.41
CA THR A 143 -20.07 -25.70 -3.28
C THR A 143 -19.20 -26.19 -4.44
N SER A 144 -18.55 -25.27 -5.16
CA SER A 144 -17.66 -25.64 -6.28
C SER A 144 -16.23 -25.94 -5.85
N ARG A 145 -15.88 -25.69 -4.58
CA ARG A 145 -14.53 -25.78 -4.02
C ARG A 145 -13.49 -25.00 -4.82
N GLN A 146 -13.88 -23.85 -5.35
CA GLN A 146 -13.02 -22.99 -6.18
C GLN A 146 -13.10 -21.53 -5.75
N CYS A 147 -11.99 -20.82 -5.92
CA CYS A 147 -11.94 -19.38 -5.65
C CYS A 147 -12.81 -18.62 -6.66
N THR A 148 -13.61 -17.69 -6.16
CA THR A 148 -14.51 -16.89 -6.98
C THR A 148 -13.83 -15.62 -7.46
N THR A 149 -14.35 -15.06 -8.56
CA THR A 149 -14.14 -13.66 -8.92
C THR A 149 -14.67 -12.76 -7.80
N GLY A 150 -14.03 -11.61 -7.60
CA GLY A 150 -14.41 -10.60 -6.62
C GLY A 150 -13.25 -10.30 -5.67
N LEU A 151 -12.56 -9.19 -5.92
CA LEU A 151 -11.58 -8.63 -5.02
C LEU A 151 -12.25 -8.04 -3.76
N LEU A 152 -11.96 -8.62 -2.59
CA LEU A 152 -12.68 -8.30 -1.36
C LEU A 152 -12.06 -7.16 -0.55
N ASN A 153 -10.75 -6.94 -0.63
CA ASN A 153 -10.03 -5.89 0.10
C ASN A 153 -9.48 -4.80 -0.85
N ASN A 154 -8.96 -3.70 -0.29
CA ASN A 154 -8.40 -2.58 -1.08
C ASN A 154 -7.01 -2.17 -0.60
N ASN A 155 -6.32 -1.36 -1.44
CA ASN A 155 -4.95 -0.91 -1.15
C ASN A 155 -4.84 -0.22 0.22
N LEU A 156 -5.87 0.55 0.60
CA LEU A 156 -5.92 1.22 1.91
C LEU A 156 -5.89 0.20 3.05
N GLN A 157 -6.71 -0.84 3.01
CA GLN A 157 -6.71 -1.89 4.03
C GLN A 157 -5.36 -2.61 4.09
N ILE A 158 -4.76 -2.93 2.94
CA ILE A 158 -3.46 -3.61 2.86
C ILE A 158 -2.35 -2.75 3.48
N VAL A 159 -2.27 -1.46 3.12
CA VAL A 159 -1.30 -0.53 3.69
C VAL A 159 -1.54 -0.30 5.17
N CYS A 160 -2.79 -0.14 5.60
CA CYS A 160 -3.12 -0.02 7.01
C CYS A 160 -2.66 -1.23 7.81
N ALA A 161 -2.87 -2.45 7.30
CA ALA A 161 -2.46 -3.68 7.96
C ALA A 161 -0.94 -3.87 7.99
N LYS A 162 -0.24 -3.70 6.86
CA LYS A 162 1.19 -4.03 6.75
C LYS A 162 2.13 -2.89 7.12
N ILE A 163 1.80 -1.67 6.68
CA ILE A 163 2.73 -0.54 6.76
C ILE A 163 2.46 0.33 7.98
N PHE A 164 1.19 0.68 8.21
CA PHE A 164 0.85 1.61 9.29
C PHE A 164 0.75 0.92 10.64
N ARG A 165 -0.04 -0.15 10.73
CA ARG A 165 -0.22 -0.95 11.95
C ARG A 165 0.93 -1.92 12.16
N GLY A 166 1.39 -2.56 11.09
CA GLY A 166 2.39 -3.62 11.15
C GLY A 166 1.78 -4.99 11.40
N THR A 167 2.63 -5.99 11.19
CA THR A 167 2.34 -7.41 11.38
C THR A 167 3.08 -7.95 12.61
N ALA A 168 2.97 -9.24 12.87
CA ALA A 168 3.73 -9.88 13.95
C ALA A 168 5.24 -9.92 13.66
N THR A 169 5.63 -9.87 12.38
CA THR A 169 7.03 -9.98 11.94
C THR A 169 7.66 -8.64 11.60
N GLU A 170 6.84 -7.67 11.15
CA GLU A 170 7.29 -6.36 10.70
C GLU A 170 6.54 -5.26 11.47
N PRO A 171 7.25 -4.39 12.22
CA PRO A 171 6.61 -3.32 12.97
C PRO A 171 6.04 -2.25 12.03
N GLY A 172 4.90 -1.69 12.40
CA GLY A 172 4.25 -0.63 11.65
C GLY A 172 4.82 0.75 11.97
N ILE A 173 4.85 1.64 10.98
CA ILE A 173 5.43 2.99 11.15
C ILE A 173 4.61 3.89 12.09
N LEU A 174 3.34 3.56 12.33
CA LEU A 174 2.40 4.35 13.13
C LEU A 174 2.06 3.76 14.50
N VAL A 175 2.64 2.61 14.88
CA VAL A 175 2.42 1.98 16.20
C VAL A 175 3.67 2.18 17.05
N THR A 176 3.69 3.26 17.81
CA THR A 176 4.81 3.66 18.67
C THR A 176 4.30 4.12 20.03
N GLU A 177 5.20 4.37 20.98
CA GLU A 177 4.83 4.97 22.27
C GLU A 177 4.20 6.37 22.15
N LYS A 178 4.49 7.09 21.05
CA LYS A 178 3.96 8.44 20.80
C LYS A 178 2.61 8.42 20.11
N SER A 179 2.14 7.25 19.68
CA SER A 179 0.88 7.09 18.95
C SER A 179 -0.31 7.26 19.91
N PRO A 180 -1.21 8.24 19.68
CA PRO A 180 -2.40 8.39 20.51
C PRO A 180 -3.31 7.18 20.44
N LYS A 181 -4.00 6.85 21.54
CA LYS A 181 -5.00 5.75 21.59
C LYS A 181 -6.06 5.85 20.49
N ARG A 182 -6.41 7.09 20.11
CA ARG A 182 -7.36 7.36 19.02
C ARG A 182 -6.83 6.90 17.67
N LEU A 183 -5.58 7.25 17.35
CA LEU A 183 -4.90 6.81 16.13
C LEU A 183 -4.85 5.29 16.04
N LEU A 184 -4.43 4.61 17.11
CA LEU A 184 -4.35 3.14 17.16
C LEU A 184 -5.70 2.48 16.84
N ARG A 185 -6.80 3.00 17.40
CA ARG A 185 -8.16 2.50 17.11
C ARG A 185 -8.57 2.69 15.65
N ILE A 186 -8.17 3.81 15.03
CA ILE A 186 -8.42 4.06 13.61
C ILE A 186 -7.61 3.08 12.76
N LEU A 187 -6.35 2.82 13.12
CA LEU A 187 -5.49 1.86 12.43
C LEU A 187 -6.07 0.44 12.48
N ASP A 188 -6.56 0.00 13.64
CA ASP A 188 -7.20 -1.32 13.76
C ASP A 188 -8.45 -1.42 12.87
N ARG A 189 -9.33 -0.39 12.88
CA ARG A 189 -10.51 -0.34 12.01
C ARG A 189 -10.16 -0.29 10.52
N CYS A 190 -9.03 0.34 10.17
CA CYS A 190 -8.57 0.41 8.80
C CYS A 190 -7.94 -0.92 8.32
N ALA A 191 -7.14 -1.55 9.17
CA ALA A 191 -6.50 -2.84 8.88
C ALA A 191 -7.51 -4.00 8.87
N GLN A 192 -8.53 -3.93 9.72
CA GLN A 192 -9.56 -4.95 9.90
C GLN A 192 -10.95 -4.28 10.01
N PRO A 193 -11.55 -3.88 8.87
CA PRO A 193 -12.86 -3.25 8.87
C PRO A 193 -13.96 -4.28 9.20
N VAL A 194 -14.56 -4.16 10.39
CA VAL A 194 -15.64 -5.06 10.85
C VAL A 194 -17.00 -4.37 10.82
N SER A 195 -17.04 -3.07 11.10
CA SER A 195 -18.29 -2.32 11.19
C SER A 195 -18.78 -1.89 9.80
N ARG A 196 -20.10 -1.83 9.60
CA ARG A 196 -20.71 -1.45 8.31
C ARG A 196 -20.25 -0.08 7.80
N SER A 197 -19.89 0.84 8.68
CA SER A 197 -19.38 2.17 8.32
C SER A 197 -17.89 2.16 7.97
N ASP A 198 -17.14 1.15 8.42
CA ASP A 198 -15.71 0.98 8.15
C ASP A 198 -15.42 0.20 6.88
N VAL A 199 -16.42 -0.55 6.39
CA VAL A 199 -16.33 -1.36 5.19
C VAL A 199 -16.62 -0.53 3.94
N ASP A 200 -15.82 -0.73 2.90
CA ASP A 200 -16.06 -0.17 1.58
C ASP A 200 -17.32 -0.79 0.92
N THR A 201 -18.13 0.03 0.27
CA THR A 201 -19.40 -0.43 -0.30
C THR A 201 -19.22 -1.41 -1.46
N ALA A 202 -18.12 -1.30 -2.21
CA ALA A 202 -17.80 -2.21 -3.30
C ALA A 202 -17.00 -3.43 -2.83
N ARG A 203 -16.34 -3.34 -1.67
CA ARG A 203 -15.36 -4.33 -1.19
C ARG A 203 -15.58 -4.67 0.30
N PRO A 204 -16.21 -5.82 0.62
CA PRO A 204 -16.60 -6.17 1.99
C PRO A 204 -15.45 -6.26 3.02
N TRP A 205 -14.21 -6.44 2.59
CA TRP A 205 -13.01 -6.44 3.44
C TRP A 205 -12.12 -5.23 3.19
N GLY A 206 -12.56 -4.28 2.36
CA GLY A 206 -11.87 -3.03 2.08
C GLY A 206 -12.19 -1.98 3.12
N ALA A 207 -11.21 -1.14 3.44
CA ALA A 207 -11.43 0.01 4.33
C ALA A 207 -12.17 1.13 3.59
N SER A 208 -13.16 1.73 4.25
CA SER A 208 -14.02 2.74 3.65
C SER A 208 -13.31 4.09 3.48
N LYS A 209 -13.79 4.91 2.54
CA LYS A 209 -13.36 6.30 2.37
C LYS A 209 -13.55 7.15 3.64
N MET A 210 -14.53 6.79 4.49
CA MET A 210 -14.76 7.47 5.75
C MET A 210 -13.61 7.21 6.73
N VAL A 211 -13.16 5.96 6.86
CA VAL A 211 -12.00 5.60 7.70
C VAL A 211 -10.73 6.26 7.17
N LYS A 212 -10.53 6.29 5.84
CA LYS A 212 -9.43 7.03 5.20
C LYS A 212 -9.39 8.48 5.66
N LYS A 213 -10.53 9.18 5.57
CA LYS A 213 -10.66 10.59 5.97
C LYS A 213 -10.39 10.80 7.46
N GLN A 214 -10.89 9.89 8.32
CA GLN A 214 -10.60 9.93 9.76
C GLN A 214 -9.11 9.77 10.05
N LEU A 215 -8.46 8.81 9.38
CA LEU A 215 -7.03 8.57 9.53
C LEU A 215 -6.22 9.79 9.06
N TYR A 216 -6.52 10.32 7.88
CA TYR A 216 -5.85 11.50 7.33
C TYR A 216 -5.92 12.69 8.30
N ASN A 217 -7.12 13.03 8.76
CA ASN A 217 -7.32 14.16 9.69
C ASN A 217 -6.62 13.97 11.03
N GLU A 218 -6.57 12.73 11.55
CA GLU A 218 -5.87 12.44 12.80
C GLU A 218 -4.35 12.60 12.61
N LEU A 219 -3.80 12.11 11.50
CA LEU A 219 -2.37 12.24 11.20
C LEU A 219 -1.95 13.70 11.01
N THR A 220 -2.70 14.49 10.25
CA THR A 220 -2.40 15.91 10.05
C THR A 220 -2.55 16.70 11.34
N GLY A 221 -3.59 16.42 12.14
CA GLY A 221 -3.78 17.07 13.44
C GLY A 221 -2.63 16.80 14.41
N ILE A 222 -2.12 15.57 14.48
CA ILE A 222 -0.93 15.25 15.28
C ILE A 222 0.29 16.00 14.74
N TYR A 223 0.49 16.01 13.41
CA TYR A 223 1.62 16.69 12.79
C TYR A 223 1.65 18.19 13.10
N GLU A 224 0.50 18.88 13.02
CA GLU A 224 0.35 20.30 13.34
C GLU A 224 0.64 20.60 14.81
N GLN A 225 0.16 19.76 15.74
CA GLN A 225 0.45 19.88 17.17
C GLN A 225 1.95 19.76 17.47
N LEU A 226 2.64 18.86 16.76
CA LEU A 226 4.08 18.70 16.91
C LEU A 226 4.83 19.90 16.33
N ALA A 227 4.35 20.52 15.25
CA ALA A 227 4.95 21.71 14.68
C ALA A 227 4.83 22.92 15.62
N SER A 228 3.65 23.14 16.23
CA SER A 228 3.45 24.27 17.15
C SER A 228 4.31 24.17 18.42
N SER A 229 4.53 22.96 18.93
CA SER A 229 5.38 22.71 20.11
C SER A 229 6.87 22.99 19.91
N LEU A 230 7.34 23.17 18.67
CA LEU A 230 8.74 23.56 18.38
C LEU A 230 8.96 25.07 18.43
N TYR A 231 7.88 25.87 18.38
CA TYR A 231 7.91 27.32 18.36
C TYR A 231 7.41 27.95 19.68
N SER A 232 7.14 27.13 20.70
CA SER A 232 6.82 27.54 22.08
C SER A 232 7.96 27.16 23.01
#